data_AF-A0A497NN39-F1
#
_entry.id   AF-A0A497NN39-F1
#
_cell.length_a   1.000
_cell.length_b   1.000
_cell.length_c   1.000
_cell.angle_alpha   90.00
_cell.angle_beta   90.00
_cell.angle_gamma   90.00
#
_symmetry.space_group_name_H-M   'P 1'
#
loop_
_entity.id
_entity.type
_entity.pdbx_description
1 polymer ?
#
loop_
_entity_poly.entity_id
_entity_poly.type
_entity_poly.pdbx_seq_one_letter_code
_entity_poly.pdbx_strand_id
1 'polypeptide(L)'
;VASDWKWRVYLRVLEVARGKRPQLKEVMRSIMSEPDMRAKAREVAELAKWAVRDISDLPPARKERRMEVGKLDELNVLKEAANFLARELGVEEVLVFDEEDEARYDPGRRAPLARPYRPAVYVE
;
A
#
# COMPACT_ATOMS: atom_id res chain seq x y z
N VAL A 1 -4.06 -1.60 -7.25
CA VAL A 1 -3.32 -1.92 -6.01
C VAL A 1 -2.19 -0.91 -5.86
N ALA A 2 -1.54 -0.89 -4.70
CA ALA A 2 -0.47 0.08 -4.46
C ALA A 2 0.80 -0.28 -5.23
N SER A 3 1.43 0.74 -5.82
CA SER A 3 2.71 0.62 -6.51
C SER A 3 3.87 0.19 -5.61
N ASP A 4 4.95 -0.24 -6.24
CA ASP A 4 6.12 -0.82 -5.57
C ASP A 4 6.82 0.15 -4.63
N TRP A 5 6.90 1.43 -5.00
CA TRP A 5 7.50 2.44 -4.14
C TRP A 5 6.67 2.66 -2.87
N LYS A 6 5.34 2.55 -2.92
CA LYS A 6 4.48 2.67 -1.74
C LYS A 6 4.67 1.49 -0.79
N TRP A 7 4.84 0.29 -1.33
CA TRP A 7 5.20 -0.89 -0.55
C TRP A 7 6.54 -0.72 0.17
N ARG A 8 7.56 -0.20 -0.50
CA ARG A 8 8.86 0.09 0.11
C ARG A 8 8.75 1.06 1.29
N VAL A 9 7.98 2.14 1.14
CA VAL A 9 7.71 3.08 2.25
C VAL A 9 7.02 2.37 3.43
N TYR A 10 6.00 1.57 3.15
CA TYR A 10 5.25 0.87 4.19
C TYR A 10 6.11 -0.15 4.95
N LEU A 11 6.91 -0.94 4.24
CA LEU A 11 7.84 -1.91 4.83
C LEU A 11 8.92 -1.22 5.67
N ARG A 12 9.45 -0.07 5.21
CA ARG A 12 10.39 0.72 6.01
C ARG A 12 9.77 1.17 7.34
N VAL A 13 8.49 1.56 7.34
CA VAL A 13 7.80 1.93 8.58
C VAL A 13 7.62 0.70 9.48
N LEU A 14 7.30 -0.47 8.93
CA LEU A 14 7.20 -1.72 9.70
C LEU A 14 8.55 -2.09 10.34
N GLU A 15 9.66 -1.97 9.61
CA GLU A 15 11.00 -2.20 10.14
C GLU A 15 11.31 -1.29 11.34
N VAL A 16 11.05 0.01 11.21
CA VAL A 16 11.25 0.98 12.30
C VAL A 16 10.30 0.73 13.48
N ALA A 17 9.14 0.14 13.23
CA ALA A 17 8.14 -0.20 14.24
C ALA A 17 8.49 -1.45 15.06
N ARG A 18 9.62 -2.13 14.77
CA ARG A 18 10.03 -3.33 15.49
C ARG A 18 10.38 -3.00 16.93
N GLY A 19 9.55 -3.46 17.88
CA GLY A 19 9.75 -3.27 19.31
C GLY A 19 9.50 -1.85 19.84
N LYS A 20 9.11 -0.89 19.00
CA LYS A 20 8.79 0.49 19.40
C LYS A 20 7.76 1.14 18.49
N ARG A 21 7.19 2.27 18.93
CA ARG A 21 6.34 3.09 18.06
C ARG A 21 7.20 3.77 16.99
N PRO A 22 6.91 3.61 15.68
CA PRO A 22 7.71 4.22 14.64
C PRO A 22 7.54 5.74 14.66
N GLN A 23 8.65 6.47 14.53
CA GLN A 23 8.63 7.93 14.42
C GLN A 23 8.84 8.35 12.96
N LEU A 24 8.02 9.29 12.48
CA LEU A 24 8.10 9.79 11.10
C LEU A 24 9.51 10.30 10.77
N LYS A 25 10.17 11.00 11.70
CA LYS A 25 11.54 11.53 11.51
C LYS A 25 12.56 10.43 11.22
N GLU A 26 12.46 9.29 11.91
CA GLU A 26 13.36 8.15 11.75
C GLU A 26 13.13 7.46 10.41
N VAL A 27 11.86 7.22 10.06
CA VAL A 27 11.46 6.66 8.75
C VAL A 27 11.95 7.55 7.61
N MET A 28 11.70 8.86 7.70
CA MET A 28 12.10 9.81 6.65
C MET A 28 13.61 9.88 6.49
N ARG A 29 14.38 9.86 7.59
CA ARG A 29 15.84 9.81 7.51
C ARG A 29 16.32 8.58 6.76
N SER A 30 15.68 7.42 6.99
CA SER A 30 16.08 6.17 6.35
C SER A 30 15.71 6.09 4.88
N ILE A 31 14.56 6.63 4.48
CA ILE A 31 14.06 6.45 3.10
C ILE A 31 14.53 7.55 2.14
N MET A 32 14.87 8.73 2.66
CA MET A 32 15.34 9.87 1.83
C MET A 32 16.79 9.73 1.33
N SER A 33 17.50 8.66 1.72
CA SER A 33 18.77 8.28 1.11
C SER A 33 18.60 7.61 -0.25
N GLU A 34 17.40 7.10 -0.56
CA GLU A 34 17.07 6.47 -1.85
C GLU A 34 16.71 7.57 -2.87
N PRO A 35 17.43 7.70 -4.02
CA PRO A 35 17.24 8.81 -4.97
C PRO A 35 15.82 8.90 -5.56
N ASP A 36 15.19 7.77 -5.84
CA ASP A 36 13.84 7.64 -6.38
C ASP A 36 12.77 8.04 -5.35
N MET A 37 12.99 7.74 -4.07
CA MET A 37 12.14 8.22 -2.97
C MET A 37 12.30 9.72 -2.76
N ARG A 38 13.53 10.23 -2.88
CA ARG A 38 13.83 11.66 -2.75
C ARG A 38 13.18 12.48 -3.85
N ALA A 39 13.09 11.95 -5.07
CA ALA A 39 12.40 12.59 -6.19
C ALA A 39 10.89 12.80 -5.92
N LYS A 40 10.30 11.99 -5.04
CA LYS A 40 8.87 12.02 -4.64
C LYS A 40 8.71 12.35 -3.15
N ALA A 41 9.57 13.21 -2.61
CA ALA A 41 9.69 13.42 -1.17
C ALA A 41 8.37 13.82 -0.48
N ARG A 42 7.53 14.60 -1.17
CA ARG A 42 6.22 15.04 -0.64
C ARG A 42 5.26 13.87 -0.52
N GLU A 43 5.14 13.07 -1.57
CA GLU A 43 4.27 11.90 -1.63
C GLU A 43 4.72 10.83 -0.63
N VAL A 44 6.04 10.61 -0.53
CA VAL A 44 6.64 9.70 0.46
C VAL A 44 6.34 10.17 1.88
N ALA A 45 6.45 11.47 2.17
CA ALA A 45 6.14 12.01 3.51
C ALA A 45 4.68 11.78 3.91
N GLU A 46 3.72 12.05 3.00
CA GLU A 46 2.29 11.83 3.26
C GLU A 46 1.97 10.35 3.45
N LEU A 47 2.56 9.48 2.63
CA LEU A 47 2.40 8.04 2.77
C LEU A 47 3.01 7.51 4.07
N ALA A 48 4.22 7.94 4.42
CA ALA A 48 4.90 7.55 5.65
C ALA A 48 4.12 8.01 6.89
N LYS A 49 3.56 9.22 6.87
CA LYS A 49 2.69 9.73 7.94
C LYS A 49 1.45 8.85 8.12
N TRP A 50 0.80 8.47 7.01
CA TRP A 50 -0.31 7.53 7.05
C TRP A 50 0.12 6.15 7.58
N ALA A 51 1.22 5.59 7.08
CA ALA A 51 1.70 4.25 7.44
C ALA A 51 2.11 4.18 8.92
N VAL A 52 2.74 5.21 9.47
CA VAL A 52 3.07 5.31 10.90
C VAL A 52 1.81 5.21 11.76
N ARG A 53 0.73 5.89 11.36
CA ARG A 53 -0.56 5.80 12.05
C ARG A 53 -1.17 4.40 11.88
N ASP A 54 -1.29 3.92 10.64
CA ASP A 54 -1.87 2.59 10.34
C ASP A 54 -1.18 1.48 11.15
N ILE A 55 0.15 1.46 11.17
CA ILE A 55 0.95 0.46 11.90
C ILE A 55 0.89 0.67 13.41
N SER A 56 0.79 1.91 13.90
CA SER A 56 0.63 2.16 15.34
C SER A 56 -0.69 1.63 15.87
N ASP A 57 -1.74 1.68 15.04
CA ASP A 57 -3.10 1.26 15.42
C ASP A 57 -3.32 -0.26 15.25
N LEU A 58 -2.35 -0.99 14.67
CA LEU A 58 -2.43 -2.45 14.52
C LEU A 58 -2.19 -3.18 15.85
N PRO A 59 -3.01 -4.22 16.15
CA PRO A 59 -2.70 -5.17 17.21
C PRO A 59 -1.33 -5.84 17.01
N PRO A 60 -0.60 -6.19 18.09
CA PRO A 60 0.74 -6.78 18.00
C PRO A 60 0.83 -7.99 17.07
N ALA A 61 -0.11 -8.93 17.18
CA ALA A 61 -0.14 -10.13 16.34
C ALA A 61 -0.29 -9.83 14.84
N ARG A 62 -1.08 -8.81 14.47
CA ARG A 62 -1.21 -8.39 13.05
C ARG A 62 0.06 -7.72 12.55
N LYS A 63 0.70 -6.93 13.40
CA LYS A 63 1.95 -6.24 13.06
C LYS A 63 3.07 -7.26 12.81
N GLU A 64 3.20 -8.25 13.68
CA GLU A 64 4.16 -9.35 13.53
C GLU A 64 3.92 -10.13 12.24
N ARG A 65 2.67 -10.52 11.98
CA ARG A 65 2.31 -11.20 10.73
C ARG A 65 2.63 -10.39 9.48
N ARG A 66 2.38 -9.06 9.49
CA ARG A 66 2.75 -8.18 8.37
C ARG A 66 4.27 -8.06 8.21
N MET A 67 5.04 -8.10 9.30
CA MET A 67 6.51 -8.13 9.24
C MET A 67 7.03 -9.45 8.65
N GLU A 68 6.43 -10.59 8.99
CA GLU A 68 6.80 -11.90 8.46
C GLU A 68 6.49 -12.03 6.96
N VAL A 69 5.30 -11.59 6.55
CA VAL A 69 4.86 -11.68 5.15
C VAL A 69 5.63 -10.71 4.24
N GLY A 70 5.94 -9.50 4.75
CA GLY A 70 6.57 -8.46 3.94
C GLY A 70 5.62 -7.91 2.86
N LYS A 71 6.10 -7.85 1.60
CA LYS A 71 5.30 -7.38 0.46
C LYS A 71 4.31 -8.47 0.04
N LEU A 72 3.03 -8.16 0.10
CA LEU A 72 1.98 -9.03 -0.44
C LEU A 72 1.83 -8.78 -1.94
N ASP A 73 1.67 -9.85 -2.71
CA ASP A 73 1.27 -9.77 -4.12
C ASP A 73 -0.25 -9.51 -4.22
N GLU A 74 -0.65 -8.28 -3.85
CA GLU A 74 -2.06 -7.87 -3.85
C GLU A 74 -2.70 -8.01 -5.23
N LEU A 75 -1.92 -7.77 -6.29
CA LEU A 75 -2.43 -7.81 -7.65
C LEU A 75 -2.95 -9.21 -7.97
N ASN A 76 -2.11 -10.23 -7.78
CA ASN A 76 -2.50 -11.60 -8.10
C ASN A 76 -3.57 -12.13 -7.15
N VAL A 77 -3.45 -11.87 -5.83
CA VAL A 77 -4.46 -12.29 -4.85
C VAL A 77 -5.85 -11.75 -5.17
N LEU A 78 -5.96 -10.47 -5.56
CA LEU A 78 -7.24 -9.87 -5.91
C LEU A 78 -7.74 -10.31 -7.28
N LYS A 79 -6.84 -10.52 -8.26
CA LYS A 79 -7.21 -11.07 -9.58
C LYS A 79 -7.79 -12.47 -9.47
N GLU A 80 -7.17 -13.35 -8.67
CA GLU A 80 -7.69 -14.70 -8.42
C GLU A 80 -9.07 -14.67 -7.75
N ALA A 81 -9.31 -13.70 -6.87
CA ALA A 81 -10.59 -13.52 -6.20
C ALA A 81 -11.63 -12.73 -7.02
N ALA A 82 -11.27 -12.18 -8.19
CA ALA A 82 -12.12 -11.22 -8.92
C ALA A 82 -13.49 -11.79 -9.29
N ASN A 83 -13.54 -13.02 -9.81
CA ASN A 83 -14.80 -13.68 -10.17
C ASN A 83 -15.70 -13.93 -8.96
N PHE A 84 -15.09 -14.31 -7.82
CA PHE A 84 -15.82 -14.49 -6.57
C PHE A 84 -16.40 -13.15 -6.09
N LEU A 85 -15.58 -12.08 -6.09
CA LEU A 85 -16.02 -10.74 -5.69
C LEU A 85 -17.12 -10.20 -6.60
N ALA A 86 -17.01 -10.39 -7.93
CA ALA A 86 -18.03 -9.95 -8.88
C ALA A 86 -19.38 -10.60 -8.58
N ARG A 87 -19.39 -11.92 -8.39
CA ARG A 87 -20.58 -12.69 -8.03
C ARG A 87 -21.18 -12.25 -6.70
N GLU A 88 -20.37 -12.14 -5.64
CA GLU A 88 -20.87 -11.82 -4.30
C GLU A 88 -21.36 -10.38 -4.17
N LEU A 89 -20.76 -9.45 -4.93
CA LEU A 89 -21.14 -8.04 -4.92
C LEU A 89 -22.23 -7.72 -5.96
N GLY A 90 -22.59 -8.67 -6.83
CA GLY A 90 -23.62 -8.48 -7.86
C GLY A 90 -23.21 -7.49 -8.95
N VAL A 91 -21.91 -7.39 -9.24
CA VAL A 91 -21.37 -6.53 -10.31
C VAL A 91 -20.98 -7.38 -11.51
N GLU A 92 -20.99 -6.80 -12.70
CA GLU A 92 -20.68 -7.51 -13.95
C GLU A 92 -19.24 -8.02 -13.97
N GLU A 93 -18.28 -7.17 -13.56
CA GLU A 93 -16.87 -7.52 -13.50
C GLU A 93 -16.13 -6.81 -12.35
N VAL A 94 -15.00 -7.37 -11.97
CA VAL A 94 -14.04 -6.76 -11.04
C VAL A 94 -12.69 -6.73 -11.72
N LEU A 95 -12.24 -5.53 -12.08
CA LEU A 95 -10.93 -5.32 -12.70
C LEU A 95 -9.91 -4.87 -11.65
N VAL A 96 -8.72 -5.46 -11.70
CA VAL A 96 -7.64 -5.18 -10.74
C VAL A 96 -6.37 -4.80 -11.49
N PHE A 97 -5.91 -3.58 -11.27
CA PHE A 97 -4.73 -3.00 -11.91
C PHE A 97 -3.67 -2.62 -10.89
N ASP A 98 -2.41 -2.58 -11.32
CA ASP A 98 -1.36 -1.90 -10.56
C ASP A 98 -1.46 -0.38 -10.73
N GLU A 99 -1.00 0.39 -9.73
CA GLU A 99 -0.98 1.86 -9.84
C GLU A 99 0.00 2.37 -10.90
N GLU A 100 1.04 1.63 -11.22
CA GLU A 100 2.03 1.97 -12.25
C GLU A 100 1.71 1.36 -13.62
N ASP A 101 0.61 0.60 -13.73
CA ASP A 101 0.13 0.10 -15.02
C ASP A 101 -0.39 1.25 -15.89
N GLU A 102 0.25 1.45 -17.05
CA GLU A 102 -0.11 2.48 -18.04
C GLU A 102 -1.39 2.12 -18.81
N ALA A 103 -1.68 0.82 -18.95
CA ALA A 103 -2.86 0.32 -19.64
C ALA A 103 -4.09 0.22 -18.73
N ARG A 104 -3.98 0.66 -17.46
CA ARG A 104 -5.07 0.57 -16.50
C ARG A 104 -6.29 1.36 -16.92
N TYR A 105 -7.46 0.81 -16.61
CA TYR A 105 -8.71 1.55 -16.69
C TYR A 105 -8.99 2.25 -15.35
N ASP A 106 -8.85 3.58 -15.31
CA ASP A 106 -9.03 4.40 -14.10
C ASP A 106 -9.69 5.75 -14.40
N PRO A 107 -10.96 5.76 -14.88
CA PRO A 107 -11.67 6.99 -15.23
C PRO A 107 -11.81 7.95 -14.04
N GLY A 108 -11.89 7.42 -12.82
CA GLY A 108 -11.94 8.18 -11.57
C GLY A 108 -10.60 8.67 -11.03
N ARG A 109 -9.47 8.40 -11.72
CA ARG A 109 -8.10 8.72 -11.27
C ARG A 109 -7.83 8.31 -9.82
N ARG A 110 -8.33 7.15 -9.41
CA ARG A 110 -8.23 6.64 -8.04
C ARG A 110 -6.94 5.87 -7.76
N ALA A 111 -6.22 5.42 -8.79
CA ALA A 111 -4.99 4.64 -8.61
C ALA A 111 -3.95 5.31 -7.68
N PRO A 112 -3.69 6.64 -7.75
CA PRO A 112 -2.77 7.31 -6.83
C PRO A 112 -3.20 7.23 -5.35
N LEU A 113 -4.47 6.95 -5.07
CA LEU A 113 -4.99 6.82 -3.71
C LEU A 113 -4.75 5.42 -3.10
N ALA A 114 -4.33 4.44 -3.91
CA ALA A 114 -4.06 3.09 -3.43
C ALA A 114 -2.90 3.10 -2.42
N ARG A 115 -3.02 2.28 -1.37
CA ARG A 115 -1.99 2.11 -0.34
C ARG A 115 -1.83 0.63 0.00
N PRO A 116 -0.67 0.19 0.50
CA PRO A 116 -0.49 -1.19 0.95
C PRO A 116 -1.57 -1.61 1.93
N TYR A 117 -2.14 -2.80 1.75
CA TYR A 117 -3.30 -3.34 2.46
C TYR A 117 -4.61 -2.53 2.28
N ARG A 118 -4.66 -1.54 1.39
CA ARG A 118 -5.82 -0.68 1.11
C ARG A 118 -5.86 -0.27 -0.37
N PRO A 119 -6.29 -1.16 -1.28
CA PRO A 119 -6.48 -0.81 -2.67
C PRO A 119 -7.51 0.32 -2.81
N ALA A 120 -7.34 1.17 -3.83
CA ALA A 120 -8.34 2.16 -4.20
C ALA A 120 -9.40 1.49 -5.09
N VAL A 121 -10.68 1.74 -4.77
CA VAL A 121 -11.83 1.13 -5.46
C VAL A 121 -12.61 2.21 -6.19
N TYR A 122 -12.95 1.93 -7.45
CA TYR A 122 -13.88 2.72 -8.26
C TYR A 122 -15.05 1.82 -8.64
N VAL A 123 -16.27 2.37 -8.63
CA VAL A 123 -17.51 1.70 -9.01
C VAL A 123 -18.28 2.69 -9.87
N GLU A 124 -18.82 2.22 -10.97
CA GLU A 124 -19.66 2.96 -11.91
C GLU A 124 -20.91 2.17 -12.29
#